data_AF-A0A4R8KXB6-F1
#
_entry.id   AF-A0A4R8KXB6-F1
#
_cell.length_a   1.000
_cell.length_b   1.000
_cell.length_c   1.000
_cell.angle_alpha   90.00
_cell.angle_beta   90.00
_cell.angle_gamma   90.00
#
_symmetry.space_group_name_H-M   'P 1'
#
loop_
_entity.id
_entity.type
_entity.pdbx_description
1 polymer ?
#
loop_
_entity_poly.entity_id
_entity_poly.type
_entity_poly.pdbx_seq_one_letter_code
_entity_poly.pdbx_strand_id
1 'polypeptide(L)'
;MKNTIQILHVTQVAGRSKKTGNDYDMRMAQCIVHKPNRDTGVIEPLIGELVLPERFKDTQPGMYEVEFEVSISQDKRVGAQVFSITPISAASQAKPAAAAPAVKANPGQQTAS
;
A
#
# COMPACT_ATOMS: atom_id res chain seq x y z
N MET A 1 13.22 -3.84 -8.59
CA MET A 1 11.95 -4.59 -8.76
C MET A 1 10.79 -3.63 -8.56
N LYS A 2 9.84 -3.57 -9.50
CA LYS A 2 8.69 -2.67 -9.43
C LYS A 2 7.45 -3.36 -8.87
N ASN A 3 6.69 -2.68 -8.01
CA ASN A 3 5.40 -3.15 -7.51
C ASN A 3 4.42 -1.96 -7.38
N THR A 4 3.14 -2.24 -7.60
CA THR A 4 2.06 -1.29 -7.31
C THR A 4 1.68 -1.36 -5.84
N ILE A 5 1.72 -0.21 -5.17
CA ILE A 5 1.47 -0.07 -3.74
C ILE A 5 0.46 1.04 -3.51
N GLN A 6 -0.47 0.81 -2.58
CA GLN A 6 -1.32 1.84 -2.02
C GLN A 6 -0.77 2.25 -0.65
N ILE A 7 -0.36 3.50 -0.50
CA ILE A 7 0.00 4.08 0.81
C ILE A 7 -1.27 4.61 1.46
N LEU A 8 -1.57 4.13 2.67
CA LEU A 8 -2.77 4.49 3.42
C LEU A 8 -2.50 5.61 4.41
N HIS A 9 -1.36 5.56 5.09
CA HIS A 9 -1.00 6.50 6.13
C HIS A 9 0.52 6.55 6.28
N VAL A 10 1.06 7.72 6.65
CA VAL A 10 2.49 7.90 6.93
C VAL A 10 2.64 8.43 8.35
N THR A 11 3.37 7.70 9.18
CA THR A 11 3.65 8.05 10.58
C THR A 11 5.09 8.54 10.72
N GLN A 12 5.29 9.60 11.49
CA GLN A 12 6.62 10.04 11.89
C GLN A 12 7.10 9.27 13.12
N VAL A 13 8.29 8.70 13.04
CA VAL A 13 8.98 8.07 14.17
C VAL A 13 10.32 8.78 14.35
N ALA A 14 10.37 9.68 15.34
CA ALA A 14 11.53 10.53 15.58
C ALA A 14 11.96 10.50 17.06
N GLY A 15 13.23 10.80 17.31
CA GLY A 15 13.78 10.85 18.66
C GLY A 15 15.30 10.90 18.68
N ARG A 16 15.89 10.69 19.85
CA ARG A 16 17.34 10.61 20.04
C ARG A 16 17.76 9.21 20.43
N SER A 17 18.70 8.64 19.69
CA SER A 17 19.24 7.31 19.95
C SER A 17 19.95 7.28 21.30
N LYS A 18 19.50 6.41 22.21
CA LYS A 18 20.18 6.18 23.50
C LYS A 18 21.57 5.56 23.34
N LYS A 19 21.82 4.85 22.23
CA LYS A 19 23.08 4.12 21.97
C LYS A 19 24.16 5.03 21.39
N THR A 20 23.79 5.87 20.42
CA THR A 20 24.75 6.71 19.67
C THR A 20 24.65 8.18 20.01
N GLY A 21 23.57 8.62 20.66
CA GLY A 21 23.30 10.02 20.92
C GLY A 21 22.84 10.81 19.69
N ASN A 22 22.70 10.17 18.52
CA ASN A 22 22.26 10.83 17.30
C ASN A 22 20.74 10.97 17.26
N ASP A 23 20.26 12.08 16.75
CA ASP A 23 18.85 12.25 16.42
C ASP A 23 18.49 11.41 15.19
N TYR A 24 17.27 10.89 15.19
CA TYR A 24 16.70 10.17 14.05
C TYR A 24 15.30 10.72 13.78
N ASP A 25 14.94 10.75 12.50
CA ASP A 25 13.61 11.12 12.04
C ASP A 25 13.25 10.25 10.84
N MET A 26 12.32 9.33 11.04
CA MET A 26 11.90 8.35 10.04
C MET A 26 10.43 8.56 9.67
N ARG A 27 10.07 8.18 8.45
CA ARG A 27 8.68 8.15 7.98
C ARG A 27 8.31 6.71 7.65
N MET A 28 7.37 6.15 8.42
CA MET A 28 6.84 4.81 8.24
C MET A 28 5.52 4.89 7.46
N ALA A 29 5.48 4.30 6.27
CA ALA A 29 4.29 4.26 5.43
C ALA A 29 3.56 2.93 5.61
N GLN A 30 2.33 2.95 6.13
CA GLN A 30 1.43 1.81 6.11
C GLN A 30 0.86 1.65 4.71
N CYS A 31 0.97 0.46 4.15
CA CYS A 31 0.66 0.25 2.74
C CYS A 31 0.10 -1.15 2.41
N ILE A 32 -0.58 -1.22 1.27
CA ILE A 32 -1.06 -2.46 0.64
C ILE A 32 -0.25 -2.69 -0.63
N VAL A 33 0.42 -3.84 -0.71
CA VAL A 33 1.13 -4.29 -1.90
C VAL A 33 0.20 -5.22 -2.69
N HIS A 34 -0.04 -4.89 -3.95
CA HIS A 34 -0.83 -5.72 -4.86
C HIS A 34 0.13 -6.60 -5.64
N LYS A 35 0.31 -7.85 -5.21
CA LYS A 35 1.24 -8.79 -5.83
C LYS A 35 0.47 -9.99 -6.39
N PRO A 36 0.71 -10.40 -7.64
CA PRO A 36 0.19 -11.68 -8.13
C PRO A 36 0.87 -12.82 -7.37
N ASN A 37 0.05 -13.70 -6.79
CA ASN A 37 0.50 -14.98 -6.28
C ASN A 37 1.09 -15.78 -7.46
N ARG A 38 2.32 -16.27 -7.31
CA ARG A 38 3.05 -16.93 -8.41
C ARG A 38 2.46 -18.29 -8.78
N ASP A 39 1.79 -18.95 -7.84
CA ASP A 39 1.24 -20.28 -8.04
C ASP A 39 -0.19 -20.24 -8.58
N THR A 40 -0.99 -19.28 -8.12
CA THR A 40 -2.42 -19.18 -8.46
C THR A 40 -2.73 -18.08 -9.48
N GLY A 41 -1.81 -17.13 -9.69
CA GLY A 41 -2.04 -15.94 -10.52
C GLY A 41 -3.00 -14.91 -9.93
N VAL A 42 -3.61 -15.19 -8.77
CA VAL A 42 -4.55 -14.28 -8.10
C VAL A 42 -3.78 -13.12 -7.46
N ILE A 43 -4.29 -11.90 -7.60
CA ILE A 43 -3.73 -10.74 -6.91
C ILE A 43 -4.16 -10.79 -5.45
N GLU A 44 -3.20 -11.02 -4.56
CA GLU A 44 -3.42 -11.03 -3.12
C GLU A 44 -2.95 -9.69 -2.52
N PRO A 45 -3.81 -9.00 -1.74
CA PRO A 45 -3.39 -7.80 -1.04
C PRO A 45 -2.51 -8.17 0.17
N LEU A 46 -1.27 -7.69 0.18
CA LEU A 46 -0.36 -7.84 1.31
C LEU A 46 -0.28 -6.53 2.08
N ILE A 47 -0.68 -6.54 3.35
CA ILE A 47 -0.63 -5.36 4.22
C ILE A 47 0.72 -5.34 4.94
N GLY A 48 1.39 -4.19 4.93
CA GLY A 48 2.67 -4.03 5.59
C GLY A 48 3.05 -2.57 5.82
N GLU A 49 4.29 -2.37 6.27
CA GLU A 49 4.87 -1.06 6.51
C GLU A 49 6.18 -0.91 5.73
N LEU A 50 6.43 0.30 5.24
CA LEU A 50 7.60 0.67 4.45
C LEU A 50 8.31 1.85 5.08
N VAL A 51 9.62 1.72 5.29
CA VAL A 51 10.47 2.87 5.65
C VAL A 51 10.68 3.74 4.43
N LEU A 52 10.25 5.00 4.49
CA LEU A 52 10.50 5.97 3.43
C LEU A 52 11.90 6.57 3.59
N PRO A 53 12.75 6.52 2.55
CA PRO A 53 13.99 7.27 2.49
C PRO A 53 13.76 8.77 2.66
N GLU A 54 14.81 9.50 3.08
CA GLU A 54 14.77 10.95 3.32
C GLU A 54 14.11 11.71 2.16
N ARG A 55 14.50 11.38 0.93
CA ARG A 55 13.99 11.99 -0.32
C ARG A 55 12.49 11.79 -0.57
N PHE A 56 11.83 10.92 0.18
CA PHE A 56 10.41 10.58 0.05
C PHE A 56 9.61 10.84 1.34
N LYS A 57 10.16 11.57 2.32
CA LYS A 57 9.49 11.81 3.61
C LYS A 57 8.12 12.48 3.52
N ASP A 58 7.93 13.33 2.52
CA ASP A 58 6.67 14.09 2.32
C ASP A 58 5.64 13.35 1.45
N THR A 59 5.90 12.06 1.17
CA THR A 59 4.97 11.21 0.42
C THR A 59 3.62 11.18 1.10
N GLN A 60 2.57 11.49 0.34
CA GLN A 60 1.19 11.49 0.83
C GLN A 60 0.54 10.12 0.62
N PRO A 61 -0.58 9.82 1.31
CA PRO A 61 -1.41 8.67 0.99
C PRO A 61 -1.86 8.68 -0.48
N GLY A 62 -1.86 7.51 -1.13
CA GLY A 62 -2.17 7.41 -2.56
C GLY A 62 -1.70 6.12 -3.21
N MET A 63 -1.87 6.04 -4.53
CA MET A 63 -1.42 4.92 -5.37
C MET A 63 -0.08 5.23 -6.02
N TYR A 64 0.86 4.29 -5.93
CA TYR A 64 2.23 4.47 -6.39
C TYR A 64 2.76 3.22 -7.09
N GLU A 65 3.60 3.44 -8.10
CA GLU A 65 4.57 2.45 -8.55
C GLU A 65 5.85 2.66 -7.73
N VAL A 66 6.27 1.62 -7.01
CA VAL A 66 7.46 1.65 -6.17
C VAL A 66 8.51 0.71 -6.74
N GLU A 67 9.71 1.23 -6.97
CA GLU A 67 10.86 0.43 -7.32
C GLU A 67 11.72 0.17 -6.08
N PHE A 68 12.08 -1.09 -5.89
CA PHE A 68 12.98 -1.53 -4.83
C PHE A 68 14.33 -1.93 -5.38
N GLU A 69 15.38 -1.62 -4.62
CA GLU A 69 16.74 -2.12 -4.84
C GLU A 69 17.16 -3.06 -3.71
N VAL A 70 18.11 -3.94 -3.99
CA VAL A 70 18.69 -4.84 -2.98
C VAL A 70 19.51 -3.99 -2.01
N SER A 71 19.31 -4.23 -0.72
CA SER A 71 20.05 -3.57 0.36
C SER A 71 20.51 -4.58 1.39
N ILE A 72 21.47 -4.17 2.23
CA ILE A 72 21.85 -4.91 3.42
C ILE A 72 21.27 -4.18 4.62
N SER A 73 20.35 -4.82 5.33
CA SER A 73 19.69 -4.23 6.50
C SER A 73 20.64 -4.21 7.70
N GLN A 74 20.26 -3.45 8.75
CA GLN A 74 21.09 -3.26 9.94
C GLN A 74 21.41 -4.58 10.68
N ASP A 75 20.55 -5.58 10.54
CA ASP A 75 20.73 -6.95 11.04
C ASP A 75 21.63 -7.82 10.14
N LYS A 76 22.34 -7.21 9.16
CA LYS A 76 23.24 -7.85 8.19
C LYS A 76 22.54 -8.83 7.24
N ARG A 77 21.22 -8.77 7.12
CA ARG A 77 20.47 -9.59 6.17
C ARG A 77 20.32 -8.89 4.82
N VAL A 78 20.18 -9.68 3.77
CA VAL A 78 19.80 -9.16 2.45
C VAL A 78 18.32 -8.79 2.50
N GLY A 79 18.02 -7.55 2.16
CA GLY A 79 16.67 -6.99 2.14
C GLY A 79 16.42 -6.14 0.90
N ALA A 80 15.34 -5.37 0.94
CA ALA A 80 14.94 -4.45 -0.12
C ALA A 80 14.67 -3.07 0.48
N GLN A 81 15.13 -2.02 -0.20
CA GLN A 81 14.84 -0.64 0.17
C GLN A 81 14.22 0.10 -1.02
N VAL A 82 13.47 1.17 -0.72
CA VAL A 82 12.85 2.00 -1.74
C VAL A 82 13.92 2.72 -2.55
N PHE A 83 13.94 2.47 -3.85
CA PHE A 83 14.74 3.20 -4.82
C PHE A 83 13.95 4.40 -5.38
N SER A 84 12.75 4.16 -5.92
CA SER A 84 11.90 5.21 -6.49
C SER A 84 10.43 5.03 -6.09
N ILE A 85 9.70 6.14 -6.02
CA ILE A 85 8.25 6.20 -5.80
C ILE A 85 7.67 7.13 -6.85
N THR A 86 6.77 6.61 -7.68
CA THR A 86 6.10 7.40 -8.74
C THR A 86 4.60 7.33 -8.54
N PRO A 87 3.88 8.46 -8.41
CA PRO A 87 2.42 8.46 -8.31
C PRO A 87 1.80 7.83 -9.56
N ILE A 88 0.85 6.91 -9.37
CA ILE A 88 0.02 6.42 -10.46
C ILE A 88 -1.12 7.42 -10.61
N SER A 89 -1.17 8.16 -11.73
CA SER A 89 -2.25 9.12 -11.97
C SER A 89 -3.61 8.43 -11.94
N ALA A 90 -4.61 9.09 -11.36
CA ALA A 90 -5.97 8.56 -11.24
C ALA A 90 -6.64 8.20 -12.59
N ALA A 91 -6.09 8.69 -13.71
CA ALA A 91 -6.53 8.31 -15.05
C ALA A 91 -6.28 6.83 -15.40
N SER A 92 -5.39 6.14 -14.67
CA SER A 92 -5.09 4.71 -14.84
C SER A 92 -5.86 3.81 -13.88
N GLN A 93 -6.68 4.37 -12.99
CA GLN A 93 -7.58 3.57 -12.15
C GLN A 93 -8.78 3.15 -12.99
N ALA A 94 -8.70 1.98 -13.62
CA ALA A 94 -9.87 1.31 -14.17
C ALA A 94 -10.93 1.22 -13.07
N LYS A 95 -12.03 1.93 -13.30
CA LYS A 95 -13.26 2.02 -12.50
C LYS A 95 -13.59 0.66 -11.84
N PRO A 96 -13.82 0.60 -10.51
CA PRO A 96 -14.43 -0.59 -9.91
C PRO A 96 -15.73 -0.90 -10.64
N ALA A 97 -15.90 -2.14 -11.10
CA ALA A 97 -17.09 -2.59 -11.80
C ALA A 97 -18.33 -2.35 -10.93
N ALA A 98 -19.05 -1.26 -11.21
CA ALA A 98 -20.39 -1.05 -10.69
C ALA A 98 -21.34 -1.98 -11.43
N ALA A 99 -21.82 -3.02 -10.75
CA ALA A 99 -23.24 -3.38 -10.65
C ALA A 99 -23.40 -4.85 -10.21
N ALA A 100 -23.76 -5.07 -8.94
CA ALA A 100 -24.67 -6.16 -8.63
C ALA A 100 -26.10 -5.60 -8.78
N PRO A 101 -26.98 -6.21 -9.61
CA PRO A 101 -28.32 -5.68 -9.83
C PRO A 101 -29.17 -5.80 -8.57
N ALA A 102 -29.92 -4.73 -8.29
CA ALA A 102 -30.95 -4.72 -7.26
C ALA A 102 -32.01 -5.79 -7.56
N VAL A 103 -32.20 -6.74 -6.64
CA VAL A 103 -33.39 -7.59 -6.62
C VAL A 103 -34.60 -6.70 -6.37
N LYS A 104 -35.45 -6.54 -7.40
CA LYS A 104 -36.82 -6.04 -7.30
C LYS A 104 -37.77 -7.15 -7.73
N ALA A 105 -38.50 -7.71 -6.77
CA ALA A 105 -39.80 -8.39 -6.92
C ALA A 105 -40.27 -8.74 -5.48
N ASN A 106 -41.49 -8.52 -5.00
CA ASN A 106 -42.80 -8.42 -5.65
C ASN A 106 -43.83 -7.79 -4.68
N PRO A 107 -44.78 -6.92 -5.09
CA PRO A 107 -45.95 -6.55 -4.29
C PRO A 107 -47.11 -7.48 -4.63
N GLY A 108 -47.55 -8.30 -3.68
CA GLY A 108 -48.70 -9.19 -3.91
C GLY A 108 -49.02 -10.10 -2.73
N GLN A 109 -49.60 -9.55 -1.67
CA GLN A 109 -50.40 -10.32 -0.74
C GLN A 109 -51.71 -9.57 -0.47
N GLN A 110 -52.72 -9.93 -1.27
CA GLN A 110 -54.12 -9.64 -1.00
C GLN A 110 -54.84 -10.97 -1.22
N THR A 111 -55.18 -11.65 -0.13
CA THR A 111 -56.11 -12.79 -0.14
C THR A 111 -57.23 -12.47 0.83
N ALA A 112 -58.38 -12.13 0.25
CA ALA A 112 -59.67 -12.22 0.89
C ALA A 112 -60.24 -13.63 0.62
N SER A 113 -60.71 -14.29 1.66
CA SER A 113 -61.94 -15.12 1.72
C SER A 113 -62.10 -15.62 3.14
#